data_AF-A0A4Y8MX01-F1
#
_entry.id   AF-A0A4Y8MX01-F1
#
_cell.length_a   1.000
_cell.length_b   1.000
_cell.length_c   1.000
_cell.angle_alpha   90.00
_cell.angle_beta   90.00
_cell.angle_gamma   90.00
#
_symmetry.space_group_name_H-M   'P 1'
#
loop_
_entity.id
_entity.type
_entity.pdbx_description
1 polymer ?
#
loop_
_entity_poly.entity_id
_entity_poly.type
_entity_poly.pdbx_seq_one_letter_code
_entity_poly.pdbx_strand_id
1 'polypeptide(L)'
;MDIDAKIQKKFAGLWWRARTLPSLSDLDAKTIASWARDAGLNVLEAVEHNVGLFRPTQAIVLTVEGGIAYFPKVSATDDPVWLANRNAFLRVAALWEKMEWFAPLWVPKGKIDALLASVEHCSKEQAVSNFDYHTSTIYVLSFQAVCIAQFIPKSRSLAAFAPIAREAYLAFYAGHRASSIAALIPVMEGALRRMSEREGKVPIPDQIDLIIDGACALAASMHFDRNWVPDEYRCEEYLYGQDERIFMFATFRQWLKRMFFQQTGEYDGITWLNRHLFAHGASTEWSNDGNFRRLVVALATLGAIESWHDGTNSVPLLFPEMNDDSRLLWQQAQLQANAQMVLKLVEQNNYQKYGQLVPPMPTDNGVTLRKAVLTEECIKDLVRPLRDAGWSVNVTEPDEHALYMKVVAESGDTALRVAFLYSCGTENQLYRELAGCSDVILYRGSPYKQDAYAYGIDVHVGPVTGWQPPVAPARQKRHFLAICKEGFRSTLRRLGG
;
A
#
# COMPACT_ATOMS: atom_id res chain seq x y z
N MET A 1 16.82 33.74 17.37
CA MET A 1 17.33 35.13 17.34
C MET A 1 17.99 35.29 16.00
N ASP A 2 17.53 36.18 15.13
CA ASP A 2 18.20 36.37 13.84
C ASP A 2 19.58 36.99 14.07
N ILE A 3 20.62 36.31 13.60
CA ILE A 3 22.00 36.76 13.70
C ILE A 3 22.13 38.03 12.84
N ASP A 4 22.69 39.10 13.40
CA ASP A 4 22.92 40.37 12.68
C ASP A 4 23.65 40.11 11.35
N ALA A 5 23.13 40.67 10.25
CA ALA A 5 23.71 40.54 8.91
C ALA A 5 25.20 40.94 8.84
N LYS A 6 25.66 41.88 9.68
CA LYS A 6 27.08 42.23 9.80
C LYS A 6 27.89 41.08 10.40
N ILE A 7 27.35 40.37 11.38
CA ILE A 7 27.99 39.20 12.00
C ILE A 7 28.03 38.04 10.99
N GLN A 8 26.94 37.78 10.26
CA GLN A 8 26.90 36.74 9.23
C GLN A 8 27.97 36.96 8.15
N LYS A 9 28.18 38.20 7.70
CA LYS A 9 29.26 38.53 6.75
C LYS A 9 30.66 38.22 7.31
N LYS A 10 30.87 38.48 8.60
CA LYS A 10 32.14 38.14 9.26
C LYS A 10 32.33 36.62 9.34
N PHE A 11 31.30 35.87 9.70
CA PHE A 11 31.35 34.40 9.69
C PHE A 11 31.66 33.84 8.30
N ALA A 12 31.01 34.36 7.25
CA ALA A 12 31.33 33.99 5.88
C ALA A 12 32.80 34.30 5.53
N GLY A 13 33.32 35.46 5.94
CA GLY A 13 34.74 35.81 5.76
C GLY A 13 35.70 34.84 6.48
N LEU A 14 35.37 34.41 7.70
CA LEU A 14 36.14 33.39 8.42
C LEU A 14 36.11 32.05 7.71
N TRP A 15 34.97 31.66 7.15
CA TRP A 15 34.85 30.43 6.37
C TRP A 15 35.65 30.47 5.07
N TRP A 16 35.63 31.59 4.34
CA TRP A 16 36.48 31.79 3.17
C TRP A 16 37.96 31.60 3.49
N ARG A 17 38.41 32.07 4.67
CA ARG A 17 39.76 31.85 5.16
C ARG A 17 40.02 30.38 5.56
N ALA A 18 39.07 29.71 6.19
CA ALA A 18 39.18 28.30 6.53
C ALA A 18 39.36 27.42 5.28
N ARG A 19 38.67 27.76 4.18
CA ARG A 19 38.78 27.06 2.89
C ARG A 19 40.14 27.17 2.20
N THR A 20 41.02 28.09 2.62
CA THR A 20 42.39 28.17 2.07
C THR A 20 43.38 27.28 2.81
N LEU A 21 42.95 26.58 3.87
CA LEU A 21 43.78 25.58 4.53
C LEU A 21 43.96 24.35 3.61
N PRO A 22 45.09 23.62 3.72
CA PRO A 22 45.29 22.39 2.97
C PRO A 22 44.21 21.33 3.25
N SER A 23 43.72 21.29 4.49
CA SER A 23 42.61 20.44 4.89
C SER A 23 41.73 21.15 5.92
N LEU A 24 40.41 20.92 5.85
CA LEU A 24 39.46 21.38 6.87
C LEU A 24 39.67 20.66 8.22
N SER A 25 40.29 19.48 8.21
CA SER A 25 40.67 18.76 9.45
C SER A 25 41.66 19.54 10.30
N ASP A 26 42.46 20.40 9.66
CA ASP A 26 43.50 21.21 10.31
C ASP A 26 42.91 22.42 11.03
N LEU A 27 41.61 22.67 10.87
CA LEU A 27 40.91 23.74 11.55
C LEU A 27 40.80 23.44 13.05
N ASP A 28 41.31 24.34 13.88
CA ASP A 28 41.22 24.23 15.33
C ASP A 28 40.54 25.46 15.97
N ALA A 29 40.03 25.26 17.18
CA ALA A 29 39.28 26.27 17.91
C ALA A 29 40.09 27.53 18.23
N LYS A 30 41.40 27.42 18.49
CA LYS A 30 42.26 28.57 18.79
C LYS A 30 42.44 29.43 17.55
N THR A 31 42.64 28.80 16.40
CA THR A 31 42.80 29.47 15.11
C THR A 31 41.54 30.27 14.74
N ILE A 32 40.36 29.64 14.80
CA ILE A 32 39.07 30.32 14.54
C ILE A 32 38.83 31.46 15.54
N ALA A 33 39.07 31.25 16.84
CA ALA A 33 38.92 32.29 17.84
C ALA A 33 39.84 33.49 17.59
N SER A 34 41.09 33.24 17.18
CA SER A 34 42.04 34.31 16.82
C SER A 34 41.52 35.12 15.63
N TRP A 35 41.14 34.45 14.54
CA TRP A 35 40.64 35.13 13.35
C TRP A 35 39.36 35.93 13.61
N ALA A 36 38.48 35.40 14.47
CA ALA A 36 37.26 36.10 14.88
C ALA A 36 37.56 37.39 15.67
N ARG A 37 38.53 37.35 16.60
CA ARG A 37 38.97 38.56 17.33
C ARG A 37 39.60 39.58 16.39
N ASP A 38 40.44 39.14 15.46
CA ASP A 38 41.05 40.01 14.44
C ASP A 38 40.00 40.67 13.54
N ALA A 39 38.90 39.96 13.25
CA ALA A 39 37.73 40.48 12.54
C ALA A 39 36.83 41.39 13.41
N GLY A 40 37.22 41.67 14.65
CA GLY A 40 36.48 42.51 15.59
C GLY A 40 35.19 41.88 16.09
N LEU A 41 35.16 40.56 16.30
CA LEU A 41 34.09 39.85 17.01
C LEU A 41 34.46 39.68 18.49
N ASN A 42 33.48 39.85 19.37
CA ASN A 42 33.64 39.54 20.79
C ASN A 42 33.43 38.04 21.02
N VAL A 43 34.53 37.28 21.05
CA VAL A 43 34.52 35.81 21.19
C VAL A 43 34.28 35.42 22.64
N LEU A 44 33.17 34.71 22.88
CA LEU A 44 32.81 34.17 24.19
C LEU A 44 33.40 32.77 24.38
N GLU A 45 33.30 31.93 23.35
CA GLU A 45 33.78 30.55 23.37
C GLU A 45 34.11 30.06 21.95
N ALA A 46 35.10 29.20 21.83
CA ALA A 46 35.35 28.41 20.62
C ALA A 46 35.74 26.99 21.03
N VAL A 47 34.96 26.00 20.60
CA VAL A 47 35.14 24.60 20.97
C VAL A 47 34.87 23.68 19.79
N GLU A 48 35.52 22.52 19.76
CA GLU A 48 35.21 21.48 18.78
C GLU A 48 34.04 20.64 19.26
N HIS A 49 33.03 20.45 18.40
CA HIS A 49 31.82 19.72 18.73
C HIS A 49 31.19 19.09 17.48
N ASN A 50 30.40 18.03 17.69
CA ASN A 50 29.58 17.41 16.64
C ASN A 50 28.23 18.15 16.58
N VAL A 51 27.92 18.79 15.45
CA VAL A 51 26.69 19.59 15.26
C VAL A 51 25.77 18.94 14.24
N GLY A 52 24.46 18.98 14.46
CA GLY A 52 23.49 18.29 13.59
C GLY A 52 22.53 17.41 14.37
N LEU A 53 21.24 17.50 14.08
CA LEU A 53 20.20 16.80 14.84
C LEU A 53 20.21 15.27 14.66
N PHE A 54 20.51 14.80 13.45
CA PHE A 54 20.48 13.38 13.12
C PHE A 54 21.89 12.82 13.01
N ARG A 55 22.50 12.87 11.81
CA ARG A 55 23.90 12.52 11.63
C ARG A 55 24.75 13.78 11.76
N PRO A 56 25.56 13.90 12.84
CA PRO A 56 26.24 15.15 13.11
C PRO A 56 27.50 15.30 12.26
N THR A 57 27.87 16.56 12.07
CA THR A 57 29.07 17.03 11.37
C THR A 57 30.06 17.55 12.39
N GLN A 58 31.31 17.09 12.32
CA GLN A 58 32.37 17.62 13.17
C GLN A 58 32.67 19.07 12.78
N ALA A 59 32.62 19.99 13.75
CA ALA A 59 32.79 21.42 13.50
C ALA A 59 33.47 22.13 14.68
N ILE A 60 34.05 23.30 14.39
CA ILE A 60 34.36 24.29 15.41
C ILE A 60 33.11 25.14 15.64
N VAL A 61 32.60 25.11 16.86
CA VAL A 61 31.50 25.96 17.33
C VAL A 61 32.11 27.24 17.89
N LEU A 62 31.84 28.36 17.21
CA LEU A 62 32.25 29.69 17.63
C LEU A 62 31.02 30.42 18.21
N THR A 63 31.08 30.74 19.49
CA THR A 63 30.08 31.55 20.19
C THR A 63 30.62 32.97 20.33
N VAL A 64 29.91 33.95 19.78
CA VAL A 64 30.21 35.38 19.92
C VAL A 64 29.02 36.12 20.50
N GLU A 65 29.25 37.33 20.98
CA GLU A 65 28.15 38.22 21.31
C GLU A 65 27.30 38.50 20.05
N GLY A 66 26.06 38.01 20.05
CA GLY A 66 25.11 38.18 18.93
C GLY A 66 24.90 36.96 18.02
N GLY A 67 25.59 35.82 18.24
CA GLY A 67 25.28 34.60 17.50
C GLY A 67 26.27 33.44 17.67
N ILE A 68 25.90 32.29 17.11
CA ILE A 68 26.72 31.08 17.06
C ILE A 68 26.97 30.71 15.59
N ALA A 69 28.20 30.33 15.28
CA ALA A 69 28.63 29.84 13.98
C ALA A 69 29.27 28.45 14.10
N TYR A 70 28.93 27.58 13.16
CA TYR A 70 29.55 26.28 12.99
C TYR A 70 30.47 26.31 11.79
N PHE A 71 31.74 25.95 12.00
CA PHE A 71 32.76 25.82 10.97
C PHE A 71 33.11 24.34 10.80
N PRO A 72 32.55 23.65 9.80
CA PRO A 72 32.78 22.22 9.59
C PRO A 72 34.26 21.89 9.35
N LYS A 73 34.69 20.75 9.87
CA LYS A 73 36.05 20.19 9.71
C LYS A 73 36.13 19.12 8.63
N VAL A 74 35.02 18.83 7.97
CA VAL A 74 34.90 17.80 6.92
C VAL A 74 34.50 18.46 5.62
N SER A 75 34.86 17.88 4.48
CA SER A 75 34.43 18.37 3.17
C SER A 75 32.92 18.12 2.97
N ALA A 76 32.22 19.08 2.36
CA ALA A 76 30.82 18.90 1.97
C ALA A 76 30.64 17.93 0.78
N THR A 77 31.70 17.60 0.05
CA THR A 77 31.65 16.81 -1.19
C THR A 77 32.51 15.55 -1.17
N ASP A 78 33.58 15.54 -0.36
CA ASP A 78 34.62 14.50 -0.45
C ASP A 78 34.87 13.77 0.87
N ASP A 79 34.09 14.06 1.92
CA ASP A 79 34.22 13.37 3.19
C ASP A 79 33.79 11.89 3.07
N PRO A 80 34.65 10.92 3.42
CA PRO A 80 34.35 9.50 3.26
C PRO A 80 33.11 9.03 4.04
N VAL A 81 32.86 9.59 5.23
CA VAL A 81 31.70 9.24 6.06
C VAL A 81 30.42 9.79 5.42
N TRP A 82 30.46 11.04 4.96
CA TRP A 82 29.36 11.65 4.21
C TRP A 82 29.06 10.87 2.91
N LEU A 83 30.07 10.50 2.13
CA LEU A 83 29.91 9.70 0.91
C LEU A 83 29.26 8.34 1.21
N ALA A 84 29.73 7.64 2.25
CA ALA A 84 29.15 6.37 2.67
C ALA A 84 27.68 6.52 3.08
N ASN A 85 27.35 7.58 3.83
CA ASN A 85 25.98 7.89 4.24
C ASN A 85 25.10 8.18 3.03
N ARG A 86 25.55 9.06 2.14
CA ARG A 86 24.84 9.43 0.90
C ARG A 86 24.56 8.21 0.04
N ASN A 87 25.56 7.35 -0.18
CA ASN A 87 25.39 6.13 -0.97
C ASN A 87 24.38 5.16 -0.34
N ALA A 88 24.38 5.02 0.99
CA ALA A 88 23.39 4.20 1.68
C ALA A 88 21.96 4.73 1.47
N PHE A 89 21.75 6.04 1.58
CA PHE A 89 20.44 6.65 1.35
C PHE A 89 20.00 6.62 -0.11
N LEU A 90 20.94 6.76 -1.07
CA LEU A 90 20.63 6.59 -2.50
C LEU A 90 20.15 5.17 -2.81
N ARG A 91 20.76 4.14 -2.20
CA ARG A 91 20.28 2.75 -2.31
C ARG A 91 18.86 2.62 -1.76
N VAL A 92 18.57 3.22 -0.60
CA VAL A 92 17.22 3.20 0.00
C VAL A 92 16.21 3.93 -0.89
N ALA A 93 16.56 5.08 -1.46
CA ALA A 93 15.70 5.82 -2.38
C ALA A 93 15.38 5.02 -3.65
N ALA A 94 16.35 4.30 -4.19
CA ALA A 94 16.13 3.41 -5.34
C ALA A 94 15.12 2.29 -5.02
N LEU A 95 15.10 1.78 -3.78
CA LEU A 95 14.08 0.81 -3.35
C LEU A 95 12.69 1.45 -3.26
N TRP A 96 12.59 2.68 -2.76
CA TRP A 96 11.31 3.42 -2.76
C TRP A 96 10.80 3.68 -4.18
N GLU A 97 11.67 4.12 -5.08
CA GLU A 97 11.34 4.32 -6.50
C GLU A 97 10.88 3.03 -7.17
N LYS A 98 11.54 1.90 -6.90
CA LYS A 98 11.16 0.57 -7.39
C LYS A 98 9.75 0.15 -6.97
N MET A 99 9.29 0.57 -5.79
CA MET A 99 7.93 0.31 -5.28
C MET A 99 6.92 1.39 -5.70
N GLU A 100 7.34 2.35 -6.52
CA GLU A 100 6.56 3.54 -6.91
C GLU A 100 6.05 4.32 -5.69
N TRP A 101 6.94 4.49 -4.71
CA TRP A 101 6.63 5.12 -3.44
C TRP A 101 7.76 6.04 -2.96
N PHE A 102 7.59 6.63 -1.78
CA PHE A 102 8.56 7.51 -1.12
C PHE A 102 8.78 7.07 0.34
N ALA A 103 9.83 7.59 0.99
CA ALA A 103 10.11 7.26 2.38
C ALA A 103 9.00 7.80 3.31
N PRO A 104 8.25 6.96 4.05
CA PRO A 104 7.08 7.43 4.79
C PRO A 104 7.43 8.08 6.12
N LEU A 105 6.67 9.12 6.51
CA LEU A 105 6.85 9.88 7.75
C LEU A 105 6.53 9.09 9.03
N TRP A 106 5.39 8.40 9.03
CA TRP A 106 4.74 7.92 10.25
C TRP A 106 4.83 6.41 10.44
N VAL A 107 5.80 5.78 9.78
CA VAL A 107 6.00 4.32 9.86
C VAL A 107 7.23 4.04 10.72
N PRO A 108 7.11 3.20 11.76
CA PRO A 108 8.26 2.84 12.58
C PRO A 108 9.38 2.21 11.75
N LYS A 109 10.63 2.59 12.06
CA LYS A 109 11.83 2.12 11.35
C LYS A 109 11.89 0.59 11.20
N GLY A 110 11.58 -0.16 12.25
CA GLY A 110 11.57 -1.63 12.17
C GLY A 110 10.59 -2.21 11.14
N LYS A 111 9.45 -1.53 10.88
CA LYS A 111 8.52 -1.94 9.81
C LYS A 111 9.03 -1.52 8.42
N ILE A 112 9.70 -0.37 8.33
CA ILE A 112 10.37 0.07 7.11
C ILE A 112 11.48 -0.91 6.73
N ASP A 113 12.36 -1.25 7.67
CA ASP A 113 13.50 -2.13 7.43
C ASP A 113 13.04 -3.53 6.96
N ALA A 114 11.99 -4.07 7.57
CA ALA A 114 11.40 -5.35 7.15
C ALA A 114 10.82 -5.30 5.72
N LEU A 115 10.18 -4.18 5.35
CA LEU A 115 9.65 -3.97 4.01
C LEU A 115 10.78 -3.78 2.99
N LEU A 116 11.78 -2.96 3.28
CA LEU A 116 12.92 -2.72 2.38
C LEU A 116 13.71 -4.00 2.13
N ALA A 117 13.90 -4.83 3.15
CA ALA A 117 14.55 -6.13 3.01
C ALA A 117 13.76 -7.10 2.10
N SER A 118 12.42 -7.06 2.13
CA SER A 118 11.60 -7.97 1.32
C SER A 118 11.53 -7.58 -0.16
N VAL A 119 11.91 -6.35 -0.51
CA VAL A 119 11.87 -5.85 -1.90
C VAL A 119 13.24 -5.71 -2.55
N GLU A 120 14.32 -5.91 -1.79
CA GLU A 120 15.66 -5.58 -2.28
C GLU A 120 16.06 -6.41 -3.51
N HIS A 121 15.89 -7.73 -3.43
CA HIS A 121 16.36 -8.69 -4.43
C HIS A 121 15.23 -9.35 -5.24
N CYS A 122 14.17 -8.60 -5.55
CA CYS A 122 13.03 -9.08 -6.36
C CYS A 122 12.81 -8.25 -7.64
N SER A 123 11.83 -8.61 -8.49
CA SER A 123 11.43 -7.76 -9.62
C SER A 123 10.64 -6.51 -9.16
N LYS A 124 10.34 -5.58 -10.08
CA LYS A 124 9.49 -4.39 -9.79
C LYS A 124 8.07 -4.82 -9.39
N GLU A 125 7.52 -5.81 -10.09
CA GLU A 125 6.18 -6.38 -9.87
C GLU A 125 6.08 -7.03 -8.49
N GLN A 126 7.08 -7.85 -8.16
CA GLN A 126 7.16 -8.47 -6.83
C GLN A 126 7.37 -7.43 -5.74
N ALA A 127 8.15 -6.37 -6.00
CA ALA A 127 8.37 -5.30 -5.03
C ALA A 127 7.06 -4.55 -4.72
N VAL A 128 6.27 -4.21 -5.74
CA VAL A 128 4.95 -3.57 -5.56
C VAL A 128 3.97 -4.50 -4.85
N SER A 129 3.96 -5.79 -5.18
CA SER A 129 3.12 -6.78 -4.49
C SER A 129 3.49 -6.91 -3.00
N ASN A 130 4.79 -7.02 -2.68
CA ASN A 130 5.29 -7.05 -1.31
C ASN A 130 4.98 -5.75 -0.57
N PHE A 131 5.10 -4.60 -1.23
CA PHE A 131 4.70 -3.31 -0.68
C PHE A 131 3.21 -3.29 -0.33
N ASP A 132 2.34 -3.72 -1.24
CA ASP A 132 0.88 -3.75 -1.03
C ASP A 132 0.52 -4.69 0.14
N TYR A 133 1.22 -5.82 0.26
CA TYR A 133 1.12 -6.73 1.40
C TYR A 133 1.50 -6.06 2.72
N HIS A 134 2.72 -5.51 2.82
CA HIS A 134 3.18 -4.87 4.05
C HIS A 134 2.29 -3.68 4.43
N THR A 135 1.96 -2.82 3.47
CA THR A 135 1.17 -1.61 3.72
C THR A 135 -0.28 -1.89 4.09
N SER A 136 -0.83 -3.07 3.77
CA SER A 136 -2.14 -3.50 4.27
C SER A 136 -2.20 -3.56 5.82
N THR A 137 -1.05 -3.79 6.47
CA THR A 137 -0.92 -3.87 7.93
C THR A 137 -0.28 -2.63 8.57
N ILE A 138 0.25 -1.71 7.75
CA ILE A 138 0.82 -0.44 8.20
C ILE A 138 -0.22 0.67 8.07
N TYR A 139 -0.77 0.85 6.88
CA TYR A 139 -1.79 1.84 6.56
C TYR A 139 -3.18 1.24 6.78
N VAL A 140 -3.42 0.77 7.99
CA VAL A 140 -4.70 0.20 8.41
C VAL A 140 -5.82 1.24 8.38
N LEU A 141 -7.06 0.76 8.49
CA LEU A 141 -8.28 1.58 8.56
C LEU A 141 -8.14 2.77 9.55
N SER A 142 -7.70 2.51 10.78
CA SER A 142 -7.52 3.55 11.80
C SER A 142 -6.43 4.56 11.46
N PHE A 143 -5.33 4.11 10.83
CA PHE A 143 -4.26 4.99 10.38
C PHE A 143 -4.77 5.98 9.33
N GLN A 144 -5.50 5.47 8.33
CA GLN A 144 -6.11 6.29 7.29
C GLN A 144 -7.13 7.28 7.87
N ALA A 145 -7.93 6.87 8.86
CA ALA A 145 -8.88 7.75 9.52
C ALA A 145 -8.19 8.94 10.22
N VAL A 146 -7.05 8.72 10.87
CA VAL A 146 -6.23 9.81 11.45
C VAL A 146 -5.69 10.73 10.35
N CYS A 147 -5.14 10.19 9.27
CA CYS A 147 -4.69 11.02 8.14
C CYS A 147 -5.82 11.93 7.62
N ILE A 148 -7.02 11.39 7.45
CA ILE A 148 -8.14 12.11 6.84
C ILE A 148 -8.82 13.08 7.82
N ALA A 149 -9.04 12.68 9.06
CA ALA A 149 -9.80 13.48 10.01
C ALA A 149 -8.93 14.39 10.88
N GLN A 150 -7.62 14.11 11.03
CA GLN A 150 -6.73 14.92 11.88
C GLN A 150 -5.63 15.66 11.11
N PHE A 151 -5.13 15.14 9.99
CA PHE A 151 -4.04 15.80 9.24
C PHE A 151 -4.56 16.67 8.11
N ILE A 152 -5.41 16.13 7.23
CA ILE A 152 -5.97 16.87 6.09
C ILE A 152 -6.64 18.20 6.52
N PRO A 153 -7.44 18.27 7.59
CA PRO A 153 -8.07 19.53 8.02
C PRO A 153 -7.10 20.59 8.57
N LYS A 154 -5.89 20.18 8.98
CA LYS A 154 -4.86 21.09 9.52
C LYS A 154 -3.96 21.70 8.45
N SER A 155 -4.00 21.15 7.24
CA SER A 155 -3.32 21.71 6.07
C SER A 155 -4.21 22.80 5.47
N ARG A 156 -3.65 23.99 5.27
CA ARG A 156 -4.38 25.15 4.71
C ARG A 156 -4.94 24.80 3.33
N SER A 157 -4.13 24.20 2.47
CA SER A 157 -4.53 23.88 1.09
C SER A 157 -5.44 22.66 0.99
N LEU A 158 -5.33 21.70 1.92
CA LEU A 158 -6.13 20.48 1.91
C LEU A 158 -7.43 20.57 2.73
N ALA A 159 -7.56 21.52 3.66
CA ALA A 159 -8.71 21.61 4.56
C ALA A 159 -10.06 21.65 3.82
N ALA A 160 -10.13 22.39 2.72
CA ALA A 160 -11.34 22.47 1.89
C ALA A 160 -11.72 21.14 1.22
N PHE A 161 -10.76 20.23 1.06
CA PHE A 161 -10.98 18.90 0.49
C PHE A 161 -11.22 17.82 1.57
N ALA A 162 -11.18 18.16 2.86
CA ALA A 162 -11.44 17.21 3.93
C ALA A 162 -12.79 16.48 3.80
N PRO A 163 -13.92 17.13 3.44
CA PRO A 163 -15.18 16.43 3.21
C PRO A 163 -15.09 15.39 2.07
N ILE A 164 -14.42 15.73 0.96
CA ILE A 164 -14.20 14.81 -0.17
C ILE A 164 -13.34 13.62 0.26
N ALA A 165 -12.29 13.86 1.04
CA ALA A 165 -11.44 12.78 1.55
C ALA A 165 -12.20 11.84 2.50
N ARG A 166 -13.07 12.38 3.36
CA ARG A 166 -13.97 11.59 4.22
C ARG A 166 -14.93 10.75 3.39
N GLU A 167 -15.58 11.35 2.41
CA GLU A 167 -16.52 10.66 1.52
C GLU A 167 -15.83 9.56 0.72
N ALA A 168 -14.68 9.86 0.10
CA ALA A 168 -13.88 8.87 -0.62
C ALA A 168 -13.53 7.68 0.28
N TYR A 169 -13.13 7.93 1.53
CA TYR A 169 -12.83 6.87 2.48
C TYR A 169 -14.04 6.01 2.82
N LEU A 170 -15.19 6.61 3.12
CA LEU A 170 -16.42 5.84 3.37
C LEU A 170 -16.87 5.07 2.12
N ALA A 171 -16.78 5.68 0.94
CA ALA A 171 -17.11 5.06 -0.34
C ALA A 171 -16.21 3.86 -0.63
N PHE A 172 -14.91 3.93 -0.30
CA PHE A 172 -13.99 2.81 -0.45
C PHE A 172 -14.45 1.59 0.32
N TYR A 173 -14.80 1.77 1.60
CA TYR A 173 -15.26 0.69 2.47
C TYR A 173 -16.72 0.28 2.23
N ALA A 174 -17.51 1.11 1.54
CA ALA A 174 -18.80 0.74 0.98
C ALA A 174 -18.68 -0.01 -0.37
N GLY A 175 -17.46 -0.31 -0.84
CA GLY A 175 -17.23 -1.08 -2.07
C GLY A 175 -17.18 -0.25 -3.36
N HIS A 176 -17.24 1.08 -3.28
CA HIS A 176 -17.08 2.00 -4.42
C HIS A 176 -15.62 2.43 -4.59
N ARG A 177 -14.71 1.45 -4.68
CA ARG A 177 -13.26 1.69 -4.61
C ARG A 177 -12.71 2.55 -5.75
N ALA A 178 -13.13 2.28 -6.99
CA ALA A 178 -12.71 3.08 -8.15
C ALA A 178 -13.14 4.55 -8.01
N SER A 179 -14.40 4.79 -7.61
CA SER A 179 -14.92 6.15 -7.39
C SER A 179 -14.18 6.88 -6.27
N SER A 180 -13.86 6.15 -5.19
CA SER A 180 -13.07 6.67 -4.08
C SER A 180 -11.67 7.12 -4.52
N ILE A 181 -10.93 6.26 -5.23
CA ILE A 181 -9.59 6.56 -5.73
C ILE A 181 -9.63 7.73 -6.72
N ALA A 182 -10.58 7.70 -7.66
CA ALA A 182 -10.78 8.76 -8.65
C ALA A 182 -11.06 10.12 -8.01
N ALA A 183 -11.79 10.17 -6.89
CA ALA A 183 -12.07 11.41 -6.17
C ALA A 183 -10.81 12.03 -5.54
N LEU A 184 -9.82 11.22 -5.16
CA LEU A 184 -8.60 11.69 -4.49
C LEU A 184 -7.49 12.13 -5.45
N ILE A 185 -7.42 11.56 -6.66
CA ILE A 185 -6.36 11.90 -7.64
C ILE A 185 -6.30 13.41 -7.95
N PRO A 186 -7.43 14.11 -8.26
CA PRO A 186 -7.41 15.54 -8.53
C PRO A 186 -7.07 16.41 -7.31
N VAL A 187 -7.33 15.92 -6.09
CA VAL A 187 -7.06 16.67 -4.85
C VAL A 187 -5.59 16.99 -4.70
N MET A 188 -4.69 16.09 -5.12
CA MET A 188 -3.24 16.31 -5.07
C MET A 188 -2.83 17.54 -5.91
N GLU A 189 -3.32 17.65 -7.15
CA GLU A 189 -3.03 18.82 -8.00
C GLU A 189 -3.71 20.08 -7.45
N GLY A 190 -4.96 19.96 -7.00
CA GLY A 190 -5.71 21.06 -6.41
C GLY A 190 -5.01 21.64 -5.18
N ALA A 191 -4.41 20.79 -4.35
CA ALA A 191 -3.64 21.20 -3.18
C ALA A 191 -2.33 21.92 -3.56
N LEU A 192 -1.54 21.36 -4.47
CA LEU A 192 -0.30 22.00 -4.95
C LEU A 192 -0.57 23.40 -5.54
N ARG A 193 -1.62 23.53 -6.35
CA ARG A 193 -2.01 24.82 -6.93
C ARG A 193 -2.36 25.85 -5.85
N ARG A 194 -3.08 25.44 -4.80
CA ARG A 194 -3.44 26.31 -3.67
C ARG A 194 -2.22 26.73 -2.84
N MET A 195 -1.26 25.84 -2.62
CA MET A 195 -0.03 26.14 -1.88
C MET A 195 0.82 27.20 -2.58
N SER A 196 0.88 27.15 -3.91
CA SER A 196 1.77 28.04 -4.66
C SER A 196 1.34 29.51 -4.67
N GLU A 197 0.09 29.86 -4.33
CA GLU A 197 -0.56 31.20 -4.36
C GLU A 197 -0.34 32.06 -5.64
N ARG A 198 0.46 31.58 -6.59
CA ARG A 198 0.77 32.20 -7.87
C ARG A 198 -0.24 31.67 -8.86
N GLU A 199 -1.27 32.47 -9.12
CA GLU A 199 -2.31 32.18 -10.12
C GLU A 199 -1.69 31.61 -11.42
N GLY A 200 -1.87 30.31 -11.64
CA GLY A 200 -1.82 29.62 -12.94
C GLY A 200 -0.53 29.67 -13.78
N LYS A 201 0.53 30.37 -13.38
CA LYS A 201 1.68 30.66 -14.28
C LYS A 201 2.87 29.71 -14.13
N VAL A 202 2.99 29.00 -13.01
CA VAL A 202 4.13 28.12 -12.75
C VAL A 202 3.76 26.68 -13.11
N PRO A 203 4.53 25.96 -13.94
CA PRO A 203 4.34 24.54 -14.20
C PRO A 203 4.30 23.70 -12.91
N ILE A 204 3.53 22.61 -12.87
CA ILE A 204 3.42 21.73 -11.70
C ILE A 204 4.80 21.24 -11.18
N PRO A 205 5.75 20.81 -12.03
CA PRO A 205 7.08 20.43 -11.58
C PRO A 205 7.81 21.51 -10.77
N ASP A 206 7.71 22.76 -11.21
CA ASP A 206 8.36 23.90 -10.56
C ASP A 206 7.65 24.29 -9.26
N GLN A 207 6.32 24.11 -9.18
CA GLN A 207 5.57 24.27 -7.93
C GLN A 207 6.02 23.24 -6.89
N ILE A 208 6.21 21.99 -7.31
CA ILE A 208 6.70 20.92 -6.43
C ILE A 208 8.08 21.29 -5.88
N ASP A 209 8.99 21.74 -6.73
CA ASP A 209 10.34 22.13 -6.30
C ASP A 209 10.28 23.27 -5.27
N LEU A 210 9.53 24.34 -5.55
CA LEU A 210 9.37 25.49 -4.65
C LEU A 210 8.81 25.11 -3.27
N ILE A 211 7.76 24.29 -3.22
CA ILE A 211 7.15 23.86 -1.97
C ILE A 211 8.14 23.03 -1.15
N ILE A 212 8.78 22.06 -1.80
CA ILE A 212 9.71 21.15 -1.14
C ILE A 212 10.99 21.88 -0.72
N ASP A 213 11.51 22.82 -1.52
CA ASP A 213 12.69 23.62 -1.19
C ASP A 213 12.46 24.44 0.09
N GLY A 214 11.27 25.03 0.27
CA GLY A 214 10.94 25.73 1.51
C GLY A 214 10.90 24.82 2.72
N ALA A 215 10.31 23.62 2.60
CA ALA A 215 10.31 22.63 3.67
C ALA A 215 11.73 22.14 4.01
N CYS A 216 12.55 21.87 2.99
CA CYS A 216 13.97 21.52 3.13
C CYS A 216 14.78 22.64 3.79
N ALA A 217 14.53 23.90 3.44
CA ALA A 217 15.22 25.05 4.04
C ALA A 217 14.92 25.18 5.55
N LEU A 218 13.65 24.96 5.96
CA LEU A 218 13.30 24.92 7.38
C LEU A 218 13.98 23.74 8.09
N ALA A 219 13.93 22.54 7.51
CA ALA A 219 14.60 21.36 8.07
C ALA A 219 16.12 21.56 8.20
N ALA A 220 16.78 22.13 7.19
CA ALA A 220 18.20 22.45 7.20
C ALA A 220 18.53 23.47 8.31
N SER A 221 17.69 24.49 8.48
CA SER A 221 17.86 25.46 9.58
C SER A 221 17.79 24.78 10.95
N MET A 222 16.84 23.86 11.14
CA MET A 222 16.66 23.14 12.40
C MET A 222 17.73 22.08 12.62
N HIS A 223 18.30 21.50 11.55
CA HIS A 223 19.40 20.55 11.65
C HIS A 223 20.58 21.15 12.41
N PHE A 224 20.87 22.44 12.17
CA PHE A 224 21.94 23.19 12.80
C PHE A 224 21.44 24.19 13.86
N ASP A 225 20.35 23.87 14.58
CA ASP A 225 19.83 24.68 15.70
C ASP A 225 19.56 26.17 15.35
N ARG A 226 19.25 26.45 14.08
CA ARG A 226 19.06 27.79 13.51
C ARG A 226 20.30 28.70 13.63
N ASN A 227 21.47 28.12 13.85
CA ASN A 227 22.75 28.82 13.91
C ASN A 227 23.37 28.95 12.51
N TRP A 228 24.37 29.82 12.40
CA TRP A 228 25.04 30.03 11.13
C TRP A 228 25.94 28.83 10.79
N VAL A 229 25.88 28.40 9.55
CA VAL A 229 26.73 27.36 8.96
C VAL A 229 26.88 27.68 7.47
N PRO A 230 27.99 27.31 6.79
CA PRO A 230 28.14 27.61 5.38
C PRO A 230 27.04 26.99 4.51
N ASP A 231 26.65 27.67 3.43
CA ASP A 231 25.50 27.31 2.61
C ASP A 231 25.64 25.92 1.96
N GLU A 232 26.87 25.50 1.65
CA GLU A 232 27.15 24.16 1.11
C GLU A 232 26.79 23.01 2.06
N TYR A 233 26.61 23.28 3.37
CA TYR A 233 26.13 22.29 4.35
C TYR A 233 24.62 22.39 4.60
N ARG A 234 23.96 23.44 4.08
CA ARG A 234 22.51 23.67 4.23
C ARG A 234 21.70 23.18 3.04
N CYS A 235 22.36 22.81 1.95
CA CYS A 235 21.69 22.37 0.74
C CYS A 235 21.13 20.95 0.88
N GLU A 236 20.10 20.65 0.08
CA GLU A 236 19.52 19.30 0.00
C GLU A 236 20.59 18.26 -0.35
N GLU A 237 21.54 18.60 -1.22
CA GLU A 237 22.59 17.67 -1.65
C GLU A 237 23.43 17.16 -0.48
N TYR A 238 23.91 18.06 0.38
CA TYR A 238 24.67 17.67 1.56
C TYR A 238 23.81 16.91 2.57
N LEU A 239 22.61 17.43 2.84
CA LEU A 239 21.75 16.92 3.91
C LEU A 239 20.96 15.67 3.54
N TYR A 240 20.92 15.28 2.25
CA TYR A 240 20.21 14.09 1.78
C TYR A 240 20.59 12.81 2.55
N GLY A 241 21.88 12.66 2.88
CA GLY A 241 22.39 11.53 3.67
C GLY A 241 22.50 11.80 5.17
N GLN A 242 22.18 13.01 5.64
CA GLN A 242 22.46 13.47 7.00
C GLN A 242 21.21 13.80 7.81
N ASP A 243 20.11 14.23 7.17
CA ASP A 243 18.85 14.59 7.82
C ASP A 243 17.68 13.76 7.27
N GLU A 244 17.01 13.02 8.15
CA GLU A 244 15.93 12.10 7.75
C GLU A 244 14.70 12.84 7.20
N ARG A 245 14.47 14.10 7.61
CA ARG A 245 13.33 14.90 7.10
C ARG A 245 13.59 15.32 5.66
N ILE A 246 14.80 15.79 5.38
CA ILE A 246 15.21 16.19 4.01
C ILE A 246 15.18 14.97 3.09
N PHE A 247 15.66 13.82 3.54
CA PHE A 247 15.54 12.57 2.78
C PHE A 247 14.10 12.23 2.41
N MET A 248 13.17 12.33 3.37
CA MET A 248 11.75 12.10 3.12
C MET A 248 11.15 13.14 2.16
N PHE A 249 11.41 14.43 2.36
CA PHE A 249 10.94 15.48 1.46
C PHE A 249 11.45 15.30 0.02
N ALA A 250 12.73 14.95 -0.14
CA ALA A 250 13.34 14.73 -1.44
C ALA A 250 12.79 13.48 -2.16
N THR A 251 12.56 12.37 -1.44
CA THR A 251 11.93 11.18 -2.04
C THR A 251 10.46 11.43 -2.40
N PHE A 252 9.73 12.25 -1.62
CA PHE A 252 8.38 12.67 -1.98
C PHE A 252 8.36 13.56 -3.23
N ARG A 253 9.29 14.52 -3.35
CA ARG A 253 9.51 15.31 -4.59
C ARG A 253 9.74 14.41 -5.80
N GLN A 254 10.63 13.43 -5.65
CA GLN A 254 10.93 12.47 -6.72
C GLN A 254 9.68 11.68 -7.12
N TRP A 255 8.91 11.17 -6.16
CA TRP A 255 7.67 10.44 -6.43
C TRP A 255 6.64 11.31 -7.16
N LEU A 256 6.43 12.56 -6.72
CA LEU A 256 5.50 13.47 -7.40
C LEU A 256 5.91 13.72 -8.86
N LYS A 257 7.18 13.99 -9.11
CA LYS A 257 7.67 14.36 -10.46
C LYS A 257 7.81 13.16 -11.39
N ARG A 258 8.31 12.04 -10.88
CA ARG A 258 8.65 10.85 -11.68
C ARG A 258 7.56 9.80 -11.74
N MET A 259 6.58 9.82 -10.83
CA MET A 259 5.51 8.82 -10.83
C MET A 259 4.15 9.48 -11.02
N PHE A 260 3.77 10.39 -10.12
CA PHE A 260 2.39 10.87 -10.08
C PHE A 260 2.06 11.91 -11.18
N PHE A 261 2.97 12.82 -11.49
CA PHE A 261 2.81 13.86 -12.52
C PHE A 261 3.68 13.66 -13.75
N GLN A 262 4.30 12.48 -13.90
CA GLN A 262 5.09 12.19 -15.09
C GLN A 262 4.19 12.18 -16.34
N GLN A 263 4.73 12.62 -17.48
CA GLN A 263 3.98 12.63 -18.73
C GLN A 263 3.64 11.21 -19.18
N THR A 264 2.46 11.03 -19.79
CA THR A 264 1.92 9.73 -20.24
C THR A 264 2.92 8.90 -21.05
N GLY A 265 3.71 9.52 -21.93
CA GLY A 265 4.68 8.81 -22.79
C GLY A 265 5.96 8.36 -22.09
N GLU A 266 6.22 8.86 -20.87
CA GLU A 266 7.44 8.57 -20.11
C GLU A 266 7.18 7.67 -18.90
N TYR A 267 5.90 7.46 -18.53
CA TYR A 267 5.53 6.64 -17.39
C TYR A 267 5.67 5.14 -17.70
N ASP A 268 6.48 4.46 -16.89
CA ASP A 268 6.76 3.03 -16.97
C ASP A 268 6.30 2.26 -15.72
N GLY A 269 5.46 2.90 -14.89
CA GLY A 269 4.99 2.33 -13.64
C GLY A 269 3.90 1.28 -13.83
N ILE A 270 3.87 0.32 -12.90
CA ILE A 270 2.94 -0.81 -12.86
C ILE A 270 1.76 -0.56 -11.92
N THR A 271 1.82 0.44 -11.04
CA THR A 271 0.65 0.80 -10.21
C THR A 271 -0.40 1.57 -11.01
N TRP A 272 -0.01 2.12 -12.16
CA TRP A 272 -0.81 3.03 -12.99
C TRP A 272 -1.30 4.28 -12.24
N LEU A 273 -0.74 4.57 -11.04
CA LEU A 273 -1.08 5.72 -10.22
C LEU A 273 -0.38 6.98 -10.75
N ASN A 274 -0.84 7.43 -11.90
CA ASN A 274 -0.36 8.63 -12.58
C ASN A 274 -1.56 9.49 -12.99
N ARG A 275 -1.44 10.80 -12.73
CA ARG A 275 -2.52 11.74 -13.00
C ARG A 275 -2.83 11.88 -14.50
N HIS A 276 -1.84 11.96 -15.36
CA HIS A 276 -2.09 12.12 -16.79
C HIS A 276 -2.73 10.87 -17.38
N LEU A 277 -2.26 9.67 -17.00
CA LEU A 277 -2.88 8.40 -17.40
C LEU A 277 -4.33 8.28 -16.93
N PHE A 278 -4.61 8.65 -15.68
CA PHE A 278 -5.97 8.70 -15.16
C PHE A 278 -6.86 9.67 -15.96
N ALA A 279 -6.39 10.90 -16.20
CA ALA A 279 -7.15 11.93 -16.91
C ALA A 279 -7.45 11.55 -18.37
N HIS A 280 -6.57 10.79 -19.01
CA HIS A 280 -6.76 10.30 -20.37
C HIS A 280 -7.50 8.95 -20.44
N GLY A 281 -7.84 8.34 -19.31
CA GLY A 281 -8.51 7.03 -19.26
C GLY A 281 -7.66 5.91 -19.87
N ALA A 282 -6.34 5.99 -19.76
CA ALA A 282 -5.41 5.09 -20.45
C ALA A 282 -5.44 3.64 -19.93
N SER A 283 -5.93 3.42 -18.71
CA SER A 283 -6.04 2.11 -18.06
C SER A 283 -7.07 2.17 -16.93
N THR A 284 -7.55 1.03 -16.45
CA THR A 284 -8.38 0.88 -15.23
C THR A 284 -7.57 0.40 -14.02
N GLU A 285 -6.32 -0.02 -14.22
CA GLU A 285 -5.45 -0.62 -13.19
C GLU A 285 -5.12 0.36 -12.04
N TRP A 286 -5.26 1.67 -12.27
CA TRP A 286 -5.12 2.69 -11.22
C TRP A 286 -6.10 2.49 -10.07
N SER A 287 -7.19 1.74 -10.28
CA SER A 287 -8.25 1.49 -9.28
C SER A 287 -7.92 0.39 -8.27
N ASN A 288 -6.70 -0.16 -8.26
CA ASN A 288 -6.22 -1.11 -7.24
C ASN A 288 -6.33 -0.52 -5.81
N ASP A 289 -6.79 -1.33 -4.85
CA ASP A 289 -6.85 -1.05 -3.41
C ASP A 289 -5.58 -0.40 -2.83
N GLY A 290 -4.40 -0.83 -3.28
CA GLY A 290 -3.12 -0.26 -2.84
C GLY A 290 -3.02 1.24 -3.12
N ASN A 291 -3.57 1.69 -4.25
CA ASN A 291 -3.54 3.10 -4.66
C ASN A 291 -4.40 3.99 -3.78
N PHE A 292 -5.49 3.46 -3.20
CA PHE A 292 -6.26 4.21 -2.22
C PHE A 292 -5.41 4.57 -1.00
N ARG A 293 -4.69 3.59 -0.43
CA ARG A 293 -3.79 3.81 0.72
C ARG A 293 -2.68 4.79 0.37
N ARG A 294 -2.07 4.62 -0.81
CA ARG A 294 -1.07 5.55 -1.35
C ARG A 294 -1.62 6.97 -1.39
N LEU A 295 -2.78 7.22 -1.99
CA LEU A 295 -3.34 8.57 -2.09
C LEU A 295 -3.64 9.20 -0.72
N VAL A 296 -4.23 8.44 0.22
CA VAL A 296 -4.51 8.95 1.57
C VAL A 296 -3.22 9.38 2.28
N VAL A 297 -2.18 8.54 2.24
CA VAL A 297 -0.89 8.82 2.88
C VAL A 297 -0.16 9.96 2.17
N ALA A 298 -0.18 10.00 0.84
CA ALA A 298 0.45 11.05 0.05
C ALA A 298 -0.20 12.42 0.32
N LEU A 299 -1.54 12.49 0.39
CA LEU A 299 -2.25 13.73 0.72
C LEU A 299 -1.90 14.23 2.11
N ALA A 300 -1.91 13.34 3.11
CA ALA A 300 -1.47 13.71 4.45
C ALA A 300 -0.02 14.20 4.48
N THR A 301 0.88 13.51 3.76
CA THR A 301 2.30 13.88 3.66
C THR A 301 2.47 15.25 2.99
N LEU A 302 1.71 15.52 1.93
CA LEU A 302 1.69 16.83 1.29
C LEU A 302 1.25 17.93 2.28
N GLY A 303 0.25 17.66 3.11
CA GLY A 303 -0.16 18.59 4.19
C GLY A 303 0.93 18.82 5.24
N ALA A 304 1.69 17.78 5.58
CA ALA A 304 2.86 17.92 6.46
C ALA A 304 3.93 18.81 5.81
N ILE A 305 4.26 18.56 4.55
CA ILE A 305 5.23 19.36 3.78
C ILE A 305 4.79 20.82 3.68
N GLU A 306 3.52 21.11 3.41
CA GLU A 306 2.99 22.48 3.41
C GLU A 306 3.23 23.17 4.77
N SER A 307 2.93 22.47 5.87
CA SER A 307 3.09 23.08 7.19
C SER A 307 4.56 23.40 7.52
N TRP A 308 5.51 22.67 6.93
CA TRP A 308 6.94 22.95 7.03
C TRP A 308 7.38 24.04 6.07
N HIS A 309 6.86 24.07 4.85
CA HIS A 309 7.09 25.12 3.87
C HIS A 309 6.67 26.49 4.43
N ASP A 310 5.48 26.58 5.03
CA ASP A 310 4.92 27.81 5.58
C ASP A 310 5.41 28.11 7.02
N GLY A 311 6.20 27.22 7.62
CA GLY A 311 6.69 27.34 9.00
C GLY A 311 5.62 27.25 10.10
N THR A 312 4.37 26.94 9.74
CA THR A 312 3.24 26.82 10.69
C THR A 312 3.35 25.58 11.57
N ASN A 313 3.97 24.51 11.06
CA ASN A 313 4.08 23.21 11.72
C ASN A 313 2.73 22.67 12.23
N SER A 314 1.63 23.02 11.56
CA SER A 314 0.26 22.65 11.95
C SER A 314 0.02 21.13 11.89
N VAL A 315 0.68 20.43 10.98
CA VAL A 315 0.63 18.97 10.84
C VAL A 315 1.90 18.37 11.50
N PRO A 316 1.76 17.55 12.55
CA PRO A 316 2.91 17.04 13.28
C PRO A 316 3.66 15.94 12.52
N LEU A 317 4.97 15.87 12.71
CA LEU A 317 5.81 14.76 12.22
C LEU A 317 5.60 13.47 13.02
N LEU A 318 5.12 13.56 14.26
CA LEU A 318 4.75 12.41 15.07
C LEU A 318 3.30 12.03 14.78
N PHE A 319 3.05 10.73 14.61
CA PHE A 319 1.70 10.23 14.41
C PHE A 319 0.91 10.36 15.72
N PRO A 320 -0.19 11.12 15.75
CA PRO A 320 -0.95 11.33 16.97
C PRO A 320 -1.82 10.11 17.28
N GLU A 321 -2.27 10.05 18.53
CA GLU A 321 -3.38 9.17 18.88
C GLU A 321 -4.67 9.61 18.19
N MET A 322 -5.58 8.65 18.06
CA MET A 322 -6.89 8.83 17.43
C MET A 322 -7.81 9.65 18.35
N ASN A 323 -8.17 10.87 17.92
CA ASN A 323 -9.16 11.72 18.58
C ASN A 323 -10.61 11.30 18.25
N ASP A 324 -11.59 12.07 18.70
CA ASP A 324 -13.02 11.75 18.49
C ASP A 324 -13.43 11.79 17.02
N ASP A 325 -12.90 12.73 16.23
CA ASP A 325 -13.26 12.87 14.80
C ASP A 325 -12.75 11.72 13.94
N SER A 326 -11.51 11.28 14.17
CA SER A 326 -10.91 10.13 13.49
C SER A 326 -11.50 8.81 14.00
N ARG A 327 -11.83 8.72 15.30
CA ARG A 327 -12.55 7.57 15.86
C ARG A 327 -13.93 7.43 15.24
N LEU A 328 -14.68 8.52 15.09
CA LEU A 328 -15.97 8.52 14.43
C LEU A 328 -15.83 8.07 12.97
N LEU A 329 -14.88 8.63 12.22
CA LEU A 329 -14.65 8.25 10.82
C LEU A 329 -14.27 6.76 10.70
N TRP A 330 -13.41 6.27 11.59
CA TRP A 330 -13.03 4.87 11.66
C TRP A 330 -14.24 3.96 11.91
N GLN A 331 -15.09 4.28 12.90
CA GLN A 331 -16.31 3.54 13.21
C GLN A 331 -17.30 3.56 12.05
N GLN A 332 -17.46 4.70 11.37
CA GLN A 332 -18.30 4.83 10.19
C GLN A 332 -17.81 3.88 9.07
N ALA A 333 -16.51 3.81 8.81
CA ALA A 333 -16.00 2.90 7.79
C ALA A 333 -16.12 1.42 8.17
N GLN A 334 -15.97 1.06 9.46
CA GLN A 334 -16.27 -0.31 9.92
C GLN A 334 -17.73 -0.67 9.67
N LEU A 335 -18.66 0.26 9.96
CA LEU A 335 -20.07 0.07 9.70
C LEU A 335 -20.35 -0.11 8.20
N GLN A 336 -19.75 0.72 7.34
CA GLN A 336 -19.88 0.59 5.88
C GLN A 336 -19.36 -0.75 5.38
N ALA A 337 -18.18 -1.20 5.85
CA ALA A 337 -17.62 -2.49 5.47
C ALA A 337 -18.54 -3.66 5.88
N ASN A 338 -19.08 -3.61 7.10
CA ASN A 338 -20.01 -4.63 7.59
C ASN A 338 -21.33 -4.64 6.81
N ALA A 339 -21.91 -3.47 6.55
CA ALA A 339 -23.13 -3.33 5.76
C ALA A 339 -22.92 -3.84 4.33
N GLN A 340 -21.77 -3.51 3.73
CA GLN A 340 -21.41 -3.95 2.39
C GLN A 340 -21.27 -5.47 2.29
N MET A 341 -20.71 -6.12 3.31
CA MET A 341 -20.66 -7.58 3.38
C MET A 341 -22.08 -8.18 3.35
N VAL A 342 -23.01 -7.64 4.14
CA VAL A 342 -24.42 -8.10 4.15
C VAL A 342 -25.07 -7.86 2.79
N LEU A 343 -24.86 -6.69 2.18
CA LEU A 343 -25.40 -6.36 0.85
C LEU A 343 -24.91 -7.38 -0.19
N LYS A 344 -23.62 -7.70 -0.20
CA LYS A 344 -23.03 -8.66 -1.14
C LYS A 344 -23.61 -10.07 -0.98
N LEU A 345 -23.88 -10.50 0.26
CA LEU A 345 -24.56 -11.78 0.52
C LEU A 345 -26.01 -11.78 0.01
N VAL A 346 -26.74 -10.68 0.19
CA VAL A 346 -28.13 -10.54 -0.31
C VAL A 346 -28.16 -10.49 -1.84
N GLU A 347 -27.28 -9.71 -2.46
CA GLU A 347 -27.11 -9.65 -3.91
C GLU A 347 -26.82 -11.04 -4.49
N GLN A 348 -25.88 -11.77 -3.88
CA GLN A 348 -25.56 -13.14 -4.26
C GLN A 348 -26.79 -14.06 -4.22
N ASN A 349 -27.55 -14.05 -3.12
CA ASN A 349 -28.76 -14.87 -2.99
C ASN A 349 -29.80 -14.54 -4.08
N ASN A 350 -29.97 -13.25 -4.39
CA ASN A 350 -30.86 -12.80 -5.47
C ASN A 350 -30.37 -13.27 -6.83
N TYR A 351 -29.08 -13.10 -7.15
CA TYR A 351 -28.52 -13.54 -8.42
C TYR A 351 -28.66 -15.05 -8.62
N GLN A 352 -28.44 -15.85 -7.58
CA GLN A 352 -28.67 -17.30 -7.62
C GLN A 352 -30.13 -17.65 -7.89
N LYS A 353 -31.08 -16.97 -7.24
CA LYS A 353 -32.51 -17.20 -7.43
C LYS A 353 -32.94 -17.00 -8.88
N TYR A 354 -32.31 -16.07 -9.60
CA TYR A 354 -32.67 -15.73 -10.98
C TYR A 354 -31.65 -16.20 -12.04
N GLY A 355 -30.66 -17.01 -11.66
CA GLY A 355 -29.62 -17.51 -12.57
C GLY A 355 -28.78 -16.41 -13.21
N GLN A 356 -28.53 -15.31 -12.49
CA GLN A 356 -27.72 -14.19 -12.96
C GLN A 356 -26.30 -14.29 -12.41
N LEU A 357 -25.34 -13.75 -13.15
CA LEU A 357 -23.98 -13.50 -12.64
C LEU A 357 -23.90 -12.07 -12.12
N VAL A 358 -23.04 -11.84 -11.13
CA VAL A 358 -22.71 -10.50 -10.65
C VAL A 358 -22.12 -9.73 -11.84
N PRO A 359 -22.70 -8.57 -12.24
CA PRO A 359 -22.11 -7.75 -13.29
C PRO A 359 -20.66 -7.40 -12.95
N PRO A 360 -19.74 -7.41 -13.93
CA PRO A 360 -18.36 -7.06 -13.68
C PRO A 360 -18.27 -5.59 -13.25
N MET A 361 -17.78 -5.36 -12.03
CA MET A 361 -17.42 -4.04 -11.54
C MET A 361 -15.89 -3.88 -11.62
N PRO A 362 -15.36 -2.66 -11.79
CA PRO A 362 -13.92 -2.43 -11.94
C PRO A 362 -13.04 -2.96 -10.79
N THR A 363 -13.61 -3.13 -9.58
CA THR A 363 -12.83 -3.41 -8.35
C THR A 363 -13.29 -4.62 -7.55
N ASP A 364 -14.44 -5.21 -7.89
CA ASP A 364 -14.91 -6.48 -7.32
C ASP A 364 -15.88 -7.12 -8.32
N ASN A 365 -15.38 -8.07 -9.10
CA ASN A 365 -16.20 -8.87 -10.02
C ASN A 365 -16.91 -10.04 -9.30
N GLY A 366 -16.86 -10.09 -7.96
CA GLY A 366 -17.44 -11.10 -7.09
C GLY A 366 -16.65 -12.40 -7.01
N VAL A 367 -15.51 -12.55 -7.71
CA VAL A 367 -14.76 -13.82 -7.79
C VAL A 367 -14.37 -14.34 -6.42
N THR A 368 -13.81 -13.51 -5.54
CA THR A 368 -13.36 -13.95 -4.20
C THR A 368 -14.50 -14.52 -3.36
N LEU A 369 -15.64 -13.82 -3.34
CA LEU A 369 -16.84 -14.29 -2.65
C LEU A 369 -17.34 -15.58 -3.30
N ARG A 370 -17.39 -15.65 -4.64
CA ARG A 370 -17.78 -16.87 -5.36
C ARG A 370 -16.87 -18.05 -5.01
N LYS A 371 -15.54 -17.87 -4.94
CA LYS A 371 -14.58 -18.92 -4.56
C LYS A 371 -14.83 -19.44 -3.16
N ALA A 372 -14.98 -18.54 -2.19
CA ALA A 372 -15.23 -18.90 -0.80
C ALA A 372 -16.51 -19.73 -0.67
N VAL A 373 -17.60 -19.26 -1.28
CA VAL A 373 -18.90 -19.94 -1.16
C VAL A 373 -18.96 -21.22 -1.98
N LEU A 374 -18.36 -21.25 -3.18
CA LEU A 374 -18.27 -22.48 -3.98
C LEU A 374 -17.49 -23.57 -3.23
N THR A 375 -16.39 -23.20 -2.58
CA THR A 375 -15.59 -24.12 -1.75
C THR A 375 -16.38 -24.61 -0.55
N GLU A 376 -17.03 -23.71 0.21
CA GLU A 376 -17.80 -24.08 1.39
C GLU A 376 -18.96 -25.02 1.05
N GLU A 377 -19.74 -24.71 0.02
CA GLU A 377 -20.87 -25.55 -0.40
C GLU A 377 -20.44 -26.83 -1.09
N CYS A 378 -19.33 -26.84 -1.83
CA CYS A 378 -18.78 -28.09 -2.34
C CYS A 378 -18.45 -29.05 -1.20
N ILE A 379 -17.79 -28.55 -0.15
CA ILE A 379 -17.46 -29.37 1.02
C ILE A 379 -18.73 -29.86 1.71
N LYS A 380 -19.71 -28.97 1.91
CA LYS A 380 -20.92 -29.25 2.68
C LYS A 380 -21.90 -30.16 1.93
N ASP A 381 -22.24 -29.82 0.70
CA ASP A 381 -23.39 -30.37 -0.03
C ASP A 381 -22.98 -31.39 -1.10
N LEU A 382 -21.68 -31.54 -1.41
CA LEU A 382 -21.18 -32.54 -2.37
C LEU A 382 -20.19 -33.53 -1.72
N VAL A 383 -19.10 -33.04 -1.14
CA VAL A 383 -18.00 -33.88 -0.63
C VAL A 383 -18.43 -34.70 0.58
N ARG A 384 -19.12 -34.10 1.56
CA ARG A 384 -19.65 -34.84 2.72
C ARG A 384 -20.62 -35.95 2.29
N PRO A 385 -21.67 -35.70 1.47
CA PRO A 385 -22.52 -36.78 0.96
C PRO A 385 -21.77 -37.89 0.20
N LEU A 386 -20.77 -37.56 -0.61
CA LEU A 386 -19.95 -38.57 -1.31
C LEU A 386 -19.12 -39.42 -0.33
N ARG A 387 -18.49 -38.80 0.68
CA ARG A 387 -17.77 -39.53 1.73
C ARG A 387 -18.72 -40.41 2.55
N ASP A 388 -19.90 -39.88 2.88
CA ASP A 388 -20.96 -40.63 3.57
C ASP A 388 -21.47 -41.79 2.74
N ALA A 389 -21.42 -41.70 1.40
CA ALA A 389 -21.71 -42.78 0.46
C ALA A 389 -20.56 -43.80 0.30
N GLY A 390 -19.37 -43.53 0.87
CA GLY A 390 -18.23 -44.42 0.96
C GLY A 390 -17.09 -44.13 -0.03
N TRP A 391 -17.08 -42.96 -0.66
CA TRP A 391 -16.05 -42.56 -1.62
C TRP A 391 -14.86 -41.85 -0.94
N SER A 392 -13.66 -42.03 -1.51
CA SER A 392 -12.51 -41.15 -1.23
C SER A 392 -12.57 -39.96 -2.18
N VAL A 393 -12.51 -38.72 -1.68
CA VAL A 393 -12.84 -37.54 -2.49
C VAL A 393 -11.68 -36.55 -2.53
N ASN A 394 -11.26 -36.21 -3.75
CA ASN A 394 -10.29 -35.15 -4.08
C ASN A 394 -11.03 -33.97 -4.74
N VAL A 395 -10.63 -32.76 -4.35
CA VAL A 395 -11.31 -31.51 -4.75
C VAL A 395 -10.25 -30.55 -5.29
N THR A 396 -10.50 -29.95 -6.45
CA THR A 396 -9.65 -28.90 -6.98
C THR A 396 -10.06 -27.53 -6.44
N GLU A 397 -9.15 -26.55 -6.51
CA GLU A 397 -9.52 -25.16 -6.34
C GLU A 397 -10.59 -24.74 -7.38
N PRO A 398 -11.44 -23.75 -7.07
CA PRO A 398 -12.28 -23.09 -8.06
C PRO A 398 -11.47 -22.54 -9.24
N ASP A 399 -12.06 -22.55 -10.43
CA ASP A 399 -11.45 -21.92 -11.61
C ASP A 399 -11.19 -20.42 -11.41
N GLU A 400 -10.45 -19.80 -12.34
CA GLU A 400 -10.04 -18.40 -12.23
C GLU A 400 -11.22 -17.44 -12.10
N HIS A 401 -12.38 -17.76 -12.69
CA HIS A 401 -13.59 -16.93 -12.65
C HIS A 401 -14.59 -17.37 -11.59
N ALA A 402 -14.26 -18.43 -10.83
CA ALA A 402 -15.08 -19.03 -9.79
C ALA A 402 -16.49 -19.41 -10.29
N LEU A 403 -16.55 -19.89 -11.53
CA LEU A 403 -17.73 -20.43 -12.18
C LEU A 403 -17.91 -21.91 -11.86
N TYR A 404 -16.83 -22.67 -11.64
CA TYR A 404 -16.90 -24.08 -11.30
C TYR A 404 -15.69 -24.61 -10.54
N MET A 405 -15.81 -25.82 -10.02
CA MET A 405 -14.72 -26.62 -9.48
C MET A 405 -14.91 -28.10 -9.84
N LYS A 406 -13.83 -28.89 -9.81
CA LYS A 406 -13.87 -30.31 -10.15
C LYS A 406 -13.67 -31.16 -8.91
N VAL A 407 -14.48 -32.21 -8.80
CA VAL A 407 -14.42 -33.19 -7.71
C VAL A 407 -14.23 -34.57 -8.33
N VAL A 408 -13.25 -35.31 -7.83
CA VAL A 408 -13.01 -36.70 -8.23
C VAL A 408 -13.18 -37.58 -7.01
N ALA A 409 -14.16 -38.48 -7.08
CA ALA A 409 -14.48 -39.45 -6.05
C ALA A 409 -14.04 -40.85 -6.49
N GLU A 410 -13.19 -41.52 -5.70
CA GLU A 410 -12.56 -42.80 -6.03
C GLU A 410 -12.95 -43.90 -5.05
N SER A 411 -13.13 -45.11 -5.56
CA SER A 411 -13.39 -46.33 -4.77
C SER A 411 -12.80 -47.54 -5.51
N GLY A 412 -11.57 -47.92 -5.19
CA GLY A 412 -10.85 -48.96 -5.93
C GLY A 412 -10.54 -48.48 -7.35
N ASP A 413 -10.86 -49.30 -8.36
CA ASP A 413 -10.62 -48.96 -9.78
C ASP A 413 -11.72 -48.09 -10.41
N THR A 414 -12.68 -47.63 -9.61
CA THR A 414 -13.82 -46.82 -10.08
C THR A 414 -13.64 -45.38 -9.64
N ALA A 415 -13.81 -44.44 -10.57
CA ALA A 415 -13.82 -43.01 -10.31
C ALA A 415 -15.14 -42.39 -10.79
N LEU A 416 -15.64 -41.41 -10.04
CA LEU A 416 -16.77 -40.56 -10.37
C LEU A 416 -16.27 -39.11 -10.42
N ARG A 417 -16.37 -38.48 -11.59
CA ARG A 417 -15.95 -37.11 -11.85
C ARG A 417 -17.17 -36.20 -11.85
N VAL A 418 -17.19 -35.24 -10.94
CA VAL A 418 -18.28 -34.28 -10.79
C VAL A 418 -17.75 -32.88 -11.06
N ALA A 419 -18.38 -32.18 -11.98
CA ALA A 419 -18.21 -30.73 -12.11
C ALA A 419 -19.25 -30.04 -11.22
N PHE A 420 -18.81 -29.12 -10.38
CA PHE A 420 -19.67 -28.35 -9.50
C PHE A 420 -19.66 -26.87 -9.88
N LEU A 421 -20.77 -26.40 -10.45
CA LEU A 421 -20.97 -25.05 -10.96
C LEU A 421 -21.51 -24.11 -9.88
N TYR A 422 -21.10 -22.85 -9.97
CA TYR A 422 -21.56 -21.77 -9.10
C TYR A 422 -23.04 -21.39 -9.33
N SER A 423 -23.56 -21.52 -10.54
CA SER A 423 -24.99 -21.29 -10.83
C SER A 423 -25.49 -22.04 -12.06
N CYS A 424 -26.80 -22.26 -12.13
CA CYS A 424 -27.49 -22.85 -13.28
C CYS A 424 -27.40 -21.97 -14.54
N GLY A 425 -27.37 -20.65 -14.38
CA GLY A 425 -27.40 -19.65 -15.46
C GLY A 425 -26.04 -19.42 -16.12
N THR A 426 -25.34 -20.51 -16.41
CA THR A 426 -24.04 -20.52 -17.06
C THR A 426 -24.21 -20.75 -18.56
N GLU A 427 -23.32 -20.21 -19.38
CA GLU A 427 -23.37 -20.38 -20.84
C GLU A 427 -23.25 -21.87 -21.26
N ASN A 428 -24.01 -22.27 -22.28
CA ASN A 428 -24.05 -23.67 -22.76
C ASN A 428 -22.67 -24.19 -23.18
N GLN A 429 -21.79 -23.32 -23.67
CA GLN A 429 -20.42 -23.68 -24.03
C GLN A 429 -19.69 -24.33 -22.85
N LEU A 430 -19.77 -23.74 -21.66
CA LEU A 430 -19.11 -24.28 -20.47
C LEU A 430 -19.71 -25.64 -20.06
N TYR A 431 -21.03 -25.81 -20.20
CA TYR A 431 -21.66 -27.11 -19.96
C TYR A 431 -21.10 -28.21 -20.89
N ARG A 432 -20.88 -27.89 -22.18
CA ARG A 432 -20.30 -28.85 -23.14
C ARG A 432 -18.86 -29.20 -22.80
N GLU A 433 -18.06 -28.20 -22.42
CA GLU A 433 -16.67 -28.40 -21.99
C GLU A 433 -16.59 -29.31 -20.74
N LEU A 434 -17.47 -29.08 -19.76
CA LEU A 434 -17.51 -29.87 -18.54
C LEU A 434 -18.05 -31.29 -18.77
N ALA A 435 -19.03 -31.45 -19.67
CA ALA A 435 -19.57 -32.76 -20.04
C ALA A 435 -18.52 -33.66 -20.70
N GLY A 436 -17.55 -33.09 -21.41
CA GLY A 436 -16.44 -33.85 -22.01
C GLY A 436 -15.47 -34.45 -20.99
N CYS A 437 -15.49 -34.00 -19.73
CA CYS A 437 -14.53 -34.44 -18.71
C CYS A 437 -15.16 -34.85 -17.36
N SER A 438 -16.49 -34.87 -17.25
CA SER A 438 -17.23 -35.15 -16.02
C SER A 438 -18.36 -36.14 -16.28
N ASP A 439 -18.65 -37.01 -15.32
CA ASP A 439 -19.76 -37.96 -15.38
C ASP A 439 -21.10 -37.30 -14.97
N VAL A 440 -21.01 -36.27 -14.13
CA VAL A 440 -22.16 -35.50 -13.62
C VAL A 440 -21.78 -34.03 -13.51
N ILE A 441 -22.71 -33.14 -13.86
CA ILE A 441 -22.59 -31.69 -13.66
C ILE A 441 -23.66 -31.28 -12.63
N LEU A 442 -23.22 -30.77 -11.49
CA LEU A 442 -24.09 -30.24 -10.45
C LEU A 442 -23.91 -28.74 -10.35
N TYR A 443 -24.95 -28.01 -9.92
CA TYR A 443 -24.86 -26.57 -9.68
C TYR A 443 -25.50 -26.15 -8.35
N ARG A 444 -25.16 -24.96 -7.90
CA ARG A 444 -25.79 -24.29 -6.76
C ARG A 444 -27.08 -23.58 -7.15
N GLY A 445 -28.04 -23.58 -6.22
CA GLY A 445 -29.32 -22.89 -6.35
C GLY A 445 -30.39 -23.72 -7.07
N SER A 446 -31.52 -23.07 -7.35
CA SER A 446 -32.68 -23.73 -7.96
C SER A 446 -32.52 -23.93 -9.47
N PRO A 447 -33.18 -24.93 -10.06
CA PRO A 447 -33.22 -25.13 -11.51
C PRO A 447 -33.97 -23.98 -12.20
N TYR A 448 -33.23 -22.96 -12.63
CA TYR A 448 -33.79 -21.81 -13.36
C TYR A 448 -33.52 -21.96 -14.86
N LYS A 449 -34.56 -22.26 -15.64
CA LYS A 449 -34.48 -22.50 -17.10
C LYS A 449 -33.34 -23.45 -17.50
N GLN A 450 -33.07 -24.49 -16.69
CA GLN A 450 -31.96 -25.42 -16.89
C GLN A 450 -31.89 -25.94 -18.33
N ASP A 451 -33.03 -26.35 -18.88
CA ASP A 451 -33.11 -26.93 -20.23
C ASP A 451 -32.64 -25.96 -21.33
N ALA A 452 -32.77 -24.66 -21.11
CA ALA A 452 -32.29 -23.64 -22.05
C ALA A 452 -30.76 -23.46 -21.98
N TYR A 453 -30.16 -23.62 -20.80
CA TYR A 453 -28.73 -23.45 -20.59
C TYR A 453 -27.93 -24.74 -20.84
N ALA A 454 -28.48 -25.90 -20.51
CA ALA A 454 -27.85 -27.21 -20.61
C ALA A 454 -28.37 -28.04 -21.81
N TYR A 455 -28.88 -27.40 -22.87
CA TYR A 455 -29.36 -28.12 -24.04
C TYR A 455 -28.23 -28.92 -24.72
N GLY A 456 -28.54 -30.15 -25.15
CA GLY A 456 -27.59 -31.02 -25.86
C GLY A 456 -26.49 -31.62 -24.97
N ILE A 457 -26.73 -31.74 -23.66
CA ILE A 457 -25.80 -32.36 -22.71
C ILE A 457 -26.32 -33.75 -22.32
N ASP A 458 -25.50 -34.78 -22.52
CA ASP A 458 -25.87 -36.18 -22.31
C ASP A 458 -25.59 -36.67 -20.87
N VAL A 459 -24.79 -35.93 -20.11
CA VAL A 459 -24.51 -36.22 -18.69
C VAL A 459 -25.57 -35.61 -17.79
N HIS A 460 -25.74 -36.14 -16.56
CA HIS A 460 -26.71 -35.59 -15.63
C HIS A 460 -26.38 -34.13 -15.28
N VAL A 461 -27.38 -33.26 -15.41
CA VAL A 461 -27.32 -31.85 -14.98
C VAL A 461 -28.42 -31.58 -13.96
N GLY A 462 -28.06 -31.04 -12.79
CA GLY A 462 -29.04 -30.77 -11.75
C GLY A 462 -28.53 -29.99 -10.53
N PRO A 463 -29.43 -29.54 -9.64
CA PRO A 463 -29.05 -28.85 -8.42
C PRO A 463 -28.40 -29.84 -7.44
N VAL A 464 -27.29 -29.44 -6.81
CA VAL A 464 -26.55 -30.30 -5.86
C VAL A 464 -27.41 -30.73 -4.67
N THR A 465 -28.28 -29.84 -4.19
CA THR A 465 -29.17 -30.10 -3.03
C THR A 465 -30.26 -31.13 -3.31
N GLY A 466 -30.56 -31.39 -4.58
CA GLY A 466 -31.50 -32.41 -5.02
C GLY A 466 -30.85 -33.72 -5.47
N TRP A 467 -29.52 -33.79 -5.49
CA TRP A 467 -28.78 -34.93 -6.02
C TRP A 467 -28.38 -35.92 -4.92
N GLN A 468 -28.63 -37.22 -5.15
CA GLN A 468 -28.18 -38.28 -4.26
C GLN A 468 -26.96 -38.99 -4.86
N PRO A 469 -25.80 -39.00 -4.17
CA PRO A 469 -24.62 -39.66 -4.69
C PRO A 469 -24.81 -41.18 -4.75
N PRO A 470 -24.30 -41.85 -5.80
CA PRO A 470 -24.31 -43.31 -5.86
C PRO A 470 -23.45 -43.89 -4.73
N VAL A 471 -23.82 -45.07 -4.21
CA VAL A 471 -23.04 -45.76 -3.18
C VAL A 471 -21.74 -46.29 -3.76
N ALA A 472 -20.62 -46.11 -3.06
CA ALA A 472 -19.32 -46.58 -3.51
C ALA A 472 -19.30 -48.12 -3.72
N PRO A 473 -18.74 -48.63 -4.84
CA PRO A 473 -18.71 -50.07 -5.14
C PRO A 473 -18.06 -50.92 -4.03
N ALA A 474 -17.03 -50.40 -3.36
CA ALA A 474 -16.37 -51.08 -2.25
C ALA A 474 -17.29 -51.24 -1.02
N ARG A 475 -18.20 -50.28 -0.79
CA ARG A 475 -19.20 -50.33 0.29
C ARG A 475 -20.33 -51.31 -0.03
N GLN A 476 -20.78 -51.38 -1.27
CA GLN A 476 -21.75 -52.40 -1.71
C GLN A 476 -21.21 -53.82 -1.54
N LYS A 477 -19.94 -54.07 -1.91
CA LYS A 477 -19.29 -55.38 -1.68
C LYS A 477 -19.22 -55.75 -0.19
N ARG A 478 -18.90 -54.80 0.69
CA ARG A 478 -18.90 -55.03 2.15
C ARG A 478 -20.30 -55.31 2.70
N HIS A 479 -21.32 -54.59 2.22
CA HIS A 479 -22.70 -54.81 2.65
C HIS A 479 -23.24 -56.16 2.18
N PHE A 480 -22.91 -56.57 0.95
CA PHE A 480 -23.28 -57.88 0.41
C PHE A 480 -22.56 -59.02 1.14
N LEU A 481 -21.26 -58.88 1.42
CA LEU A 481 -20.50 -59.84 2.23
C LEU A 481 -21.01 -59.94 3.68
N ALA A 482 -21.50 -58.84 4.27
CA ALA A 482 -22.11 -58.83 5.59
C ALA A 482 -23.46 -59.59 5.59
N ILE A 483 -24.32 -59.33 4.61
CA ILE A 483 -25.60 -60.04 4.43
C ILE A 483 -25.36 -61.54 4.17
N CYS A 484 -24.39 -61.90 3.34
CA CYS A 484 -24.02 -63.31 3.11
C CYS A 484 -23.49 -63.97 4.39
N LYS A 485 -22.69 -63.27 5.22
CA LYS A 485 -22.21 -63.80 6.50
C LYS A 485 -23.34 -64.00 7.52
N GLU A 486 -24.31 -63.11 7.59
CA GLU A 486 -25.49 -63.27 8.46
C GLU A 486 -26.42 -64.38 7.95
N GLY A 487 -26.65 -64.45 6.64
CA GLY A 487 -27.37 -65.54 5.98
C GLY A 487 -26.74 -66.89 6.30
N PHE A 488 -25.42 -67.04 6.13
CA PHE A 488 -24.68 -68.27 6.38
C PHE A 488 -24.70 -68.68 7.87
N ARG A 489 -24.63 -67.71 8.80
CA ARG A 489 -24.81 -67.95 10.25
C ARG A 489 -26.23 -68.40 10.60
N SER A 490 -27.25 -67.90 9.90
CA SER A 490 -28.65 -68.33 10.10
C SER A 490 -28.89 -69.75 9.57
N THR A 491 -28.23 -70.15 8.49
CA THR A 491 -28.33 -71.49 7.89
C THR A 491 -27.60 -72.55 8.73
N LEU A 492 -26.41 -72.22 9.25
CA LEU A 492 -25.67 -73.09 10.18
C LEU A 492 -26.41 -73.33 11.51
N ARG A 493 -27.20 -72.36 11.99
CA ARG A 493 -28.09 -72.56 13.16
C ARG A 493 -29.30 -73.45 12.88
N ARG A 494 -29.71 -73.63 11.62
CA ARG A 494 -30.82 -74.53 11.24
C ARG A 494 -30.38 -75.97 10.92
N LEU A 495 -29.09 -76.20 10.68
CA LEU A 495 -28.53 -77.52 10.36
C LEU A 495 -27.81 -78.20 11.54
N GLY A 496 -27.78 -77.56 12.71
CA GLY A 496 -27.18 -78.08 13.95
C GLY A 496 -28.18 -78.30 15.08
N GLY A 497 -29.45 -78.56 14.77
CA GLY A 497 -30.52 -78.89 15.71
C GLY A 497 -30.95 -80.33 15.60
#